data_AF-A0A2V5MJN1-F1
#
_entry.id   AF-A0A2V5MJN1-F1
#
_cell.length_a   1.000
_cell.length_b   1.000
_cell.length_c   1.000
_cell.angle_alpha   90.00
_cell.angle_beta   90.00
_cell.angle_gamma   90.00
#
_symmetry.space_group_name_H-M   'P 1'
#
loop_
_entity.id
_entity.type
_entity.pdbx_description
1 polymer ?
#
loop_
_entity_poly.entity_id
_entity_poly.type
_entity_poly.pdbx_seq_one_letter_code
_entity_poly.pdbx_strand_id
1 'polypeptide(L)' 'MSLRADESYGQHGLTPVDRLGVWLSQRAIHRHLPSRNDLEVLELGCGYRATQLMALEPKLKRGIGVDFQIAPELQALEKF' A
#
# COMPACT_ATOMS: atom_id res chain seq x y z
N MET A 1 7.56 24.33 5.71
CA MET A 1 7.35 22.95 5.19
C MET A 1 6.57 23.08 3.90
N SER A 2 7.23 22.96 2.74
CA SER A 2 6.50 22.75 1.49
C SER A 2 5.93 21.34 1.58
N LEU A 3 4.63 21.24 1.85
CA LEU A 3 3.88 20.01 1.60
C LEU A 3 3.94 19.84 0.08
N ARG A 4 4.80 18.94 -0.40
CA ARG A 4 4.81 18.57 -1.81
C ARG A 4 3.52 17.79 -2.05
N ALA A 5 2.48 18.53 -2.42
CA ALA A 5 1.10 18.03 -2.51
C ALA A 5 0.91 16.96 -3.60
N ASP A 6 1.94 16.76 -4.42
CA ASP A 6 2.00 15.88 -5.56
C ASP A 6 2.95 14.68 -5.35
N GLU A 7 3.57 14.54 -4.18
CA GLU A 7 4.43 13.39 -3.86
C GLU A 7 3.73 12.35 -2.99
N SER A 8 4.04 11.09 -3.25
CA SER A 8 3.53 9.95 -2.48
C SER A 8 4.54 9.45 -1.46
N TYR A 9 4.04 8.89 -0.36
CA TYR A 9 4.90 8.34 0.70
C TYR A 9 5.87 7.27 0.15
N GLY A 10 7.15 7.42 0.45
CA GLY A 10 8.20 6.51 0.00
C GLY A 10 8.67 6.66 -1.44
N GLN A 11 8.21 7.70 -2.17
CA GLN A 11 8.65 7.97 -3.55
C GLN A 11 10.16 8.17 -3.67
N HIS A 12 10.79 8.82 -2.68
CA HIS A 12 12.24 9.04 -2.62
C HIS A 12 12.97 8.06 -1.69
N GLY A 13 12.35 6.91 -1.40
CA GLY A 13 12.86 5.90 -0.48
C GLY A 13 12.29 6.02 0.93
N LEU A 14 12.52 4.98 1.73
CA LEU A 14 12.04 4.85 3.11
C LEU A 14 13.22 4.59 4.04
N THR A 15 13.25 5.32 5.17
CA THR A 15 14.21 5.08 6.24
C THR A 15 13.90 3.76 6.97
N PRO A 16 14.80 3.27 7.84
CA PRO A 16 14.51 2.12 8.68
C PRO A 16 13.29 2.32 9.60
N VAL A 17 13.08 3.55 10.11
CA VAL A 17 11.95 3.88 10.98
C VAL A 17 10.63 3.84 10.19
N ASP A 18 10.64 4.39 8.97
CA ASP A 18 9.50 4.31 8.06
C ASP A 18 9.08 2.86 7.78
N ARG A 19 10.07 2.00 7.47
CA ARG A 19 9.84 0.58 7.21
C ARG A 19 9.27 -0.14 8.43
N LEU A 20 9.74 0.20 9.63
CA LEU A 20 9.18 -0.33 10.87
C LEU A 20 7.73 0.13 11.05
N GLY A 21 7.43 1.39 10.75
CA GLY A 21 6.06 1.92 10.75
C GLY A 21 5.14 1.14 9.80
N VAL A 22 5.58 0.92 8.56
CA VAL A 22 4.87 0.10 7.57
C VAL A 22 4.60 -1.31 8.12
N TRP A 23 5.60 -1.97 8.71
CA TRP A 23 5.43 -3.31 9.28
C TRP A 23 4.43 -3.34 10.44
N LEU A 24 4.48 -2.35 11.34
CA LEU A 24 3.54 -2.24 12.46
C LEU A 24 2.10 -2.02 11.95
N SER A 25 1.91 -1.15 10.96
CA SER A 25 0.63 -0.92 10.31
C SER A 25 0.10 -2.20 9.65
N GLN A 26 0.95 -2.93 8.93
CA GLN A 26 0.58 -4.21 8.32
C GLN A 26 0.08 -5.18 9.38
N ARG A 27 0.82 -5.33 10.49
CA ARG A 27 0.44 -6.21 11.60
C ARG A 27 -0.90 -5.79 12.23
N ALA A 28 -1.20 -4.51 12.31
CA ALA A 28 -2.48 -4.00 12.82
C ALA A 28 -3.64 -4.28 11.85
N ILE A 29 -3.44 -4.06 10.55
CA ILE A 29 -4.43 -4.35 9.50
C ILE A 29 -4.78 -5.85 9.51
N HIS A 30 -3.78 -6.72 9.45
CA HIS A 30 -3.99 -8.18 9.41
C HIS A 30 -4.79 -8.72 10.61
N ARG A 31 -4.71 -8.09 11.78
CA ARG A 31 -5.48 -8.48 12.97
C ARG A 31 -6.98 -8.22 12.85
N HIS A 32 -7.37 -7.25 12.02
CA HIS A 32 -8.76 -6.86 11.85
C HIS A 32 -9.36 -7.39 10.54
N LEU A 33 -8.54 -7.97 9.67
CA LEU A 33 -9.01 -8.57 8.42
C LEU A 33 -9.81 -9.85 8.70
N PRO A 34 -10.88 -10.09 7.92
CA PRO A 34 -11.59 -11.36 7.96
C PRO A 34 -10.68 -12.52 7.53
N SER A 35 -11.03 -13.73 7.95
CA SER A 35 -10.25 -14.95 7.66
C SER A 35 -10.29 -15.38 6.18
N ARG A 36 -11.29 -14.93 5.42
CA ARG A 36 -11.44 -15.22 3.98
C ARG A 36 -10.33 -14.60 3.12
N ASN A 37 -10.16 -15.13 1.90
CA ASN A 37 -9.07 -14.79 0.97
C ASN A 37 -9.59 -14.27 -0.39
N ASP A 38 -10.79 -13.71 -0.42
CA ASP A 38 -11.46 -13.19 -1.63
C ASP A 38 -11.81 -11.69 -1.47
N LEU A 39 -10.91 -10.94 -0.84
CA LEU A 39 -11.18 -9.56 -0.46
C LEU A 39 -11.14 -8.62 -1.65
N GLU A 40 -12.09 -7.69 -1.70
CA GLU A 40 -12.06 -6.52 -2.56
C GLU A 40 -11.63 -5.33 -1.70
N VAL A 41 -10.46 -4.76 -1.97
CA VAL A 41 -9.83 -3.75 -1.10
C VAL A 41 -9.55 -2.48 -1.89
N LEU A 42 -9.88 -1.34 -1.29
CA LEU A 42 -9.50 0.00 -1.73
C LEU A 42 -8.56 0.60 -0.67
N GLU A 43 -7.34 0.96 -1.07
CA GLU A 43 -6.40 1.71 -0.22
C GLU A 43 -6.24 3.14 -0.75
N LEU A 44 -6.67 4.11 0.04
CA LEU A 44 -6.50 5.54 -0.25
C LEU A 44 -5.26 6.06 0.46
N GLY A 45 -4.37 6.73 -0.29
CA GLY A 45 -3.04 7.10 0.21
C GLY A 45 -2.14 5.87 0.36
N CYS A 46 -2.12 5.00 -0.65
CA CYS A 46 -1.38 3.73 -0.58
C CYS A 46 0.16 3.89 -0.62
N GLY A 47 0.64 5.09 -0.89
CA GLY A 47 2.05 5.41 -1.07
C GLY A 47 2.59 4.92 -2.41
N TYR A 48 3.81 5.35 -2.72
CA TYR A 48 4.41 5.13 -4.05
C TYR A 48 4.54 3.66 -4.44
N ARG A 49 4.78 2.79 -3.44
CA ARG A 49 4.93 1.33 -3.65
C ARG A 49 3.72 0.50 -3.18
N ALA A 50 2.61 1.11 -2.80
CA ALA A 50 1.39 0.42 -2.35
C ALA A 50 1.67 -0.71 -1.32
N THR A 51 2.62 -0.50 -0.40
CA THR A 51 3.26 -1.61 0.33
C THR A 51 2.27 -2.45 1.15
N GLN A 52 1.25 -1.81 1.74
CA GLN A 52 0.22 -2.52 2.50
C GLN A 52 -0.70 -3.32 1.59
N LEU A 53 -1.23 -2.70 0.52
CA LEU A 53 -2.05 -3.39 -0.47
C LEU A 53 -1.32 -4.57 -1.11
N MET A 54 -0.03 -4.41 -1.46
CA MET A 54 0.82 -5.48 -1.98
C MET A 54 0.99 -6.63 -0.99
N ALA A 55 1.15 -6.33 0.30
CA ALA A 55 1.22 -7.35 1.35
C ALA A 55 -0.08 -8.16 1.52
N LEU A 56 -1.21 -7.64 1.04
CA LEU A 56 -2.50 -8.32 1.07
C LEU A 56 -2.76 -9.20 -0.14
N GLU A 57 -1.88 -9.22 -1.17
CA GLU A 57 -2.05 -9.97 -2.43
C GLU A 57 -2.60 -11.40 -2.27
N PRO A 58 -2.14 -12.23 -1.30
CA PRO A 58 -2.66 -13.59 -1.11
C PRO A 58 -4.12 -13.67 -0.63
N LYS A 59 -4.67 -12.56 -0.13
CA LYS A 59 -6.05 -12.45 0.38
C LYS A 59 -6.99 -11.71 -0.59
N LEU A 60 -6.47 -11.15 -1.68
CA LEU A 60 -7.24 -10.31 -2.57
C LEU A 60 -7.88 -11.11 -3.69
N LYS A 61 -9.16 -10.83 -3.91
CA LYS A 61 -9.84 -11.03 -5.19
C LYS A 61 -9.57 -9.84 -6.13
N ARG A 62 -9.56 -8.62 -5.61
CA ARG A 62 -9.24 -7.38 -6.34
C ARG A 62 -8.68 -6.33 -5.38
N GLY A 63 -7.59 -5.67 -5.74
CA GLY A 63 -7.07 -4.50 -5.04
C GLY A 63 -7.22 -3.24 -5.89
N ILE A 64 -7.38 -2.08 -5.26
CA ILE A 64 -7.26 -0.76 -5.90
C ILE A 64 -6.45 0.12 -4.97
N GLY A 65 -5.32 0.64 -5.44
CA GLY A 65 -4.49 1.60 -4.72
C GLY A 65 -4.59 2.98 -5.35
N VAL A 66 -4.78 4.02 -4.55
CA VAL A 66 -4.84 5.41 -5.03
C VAL A 66 -3.88 6.28 -4.24
N ASP A 67 -2.99 6.96 -4.95
CA ASP A 67 -2.12 8.01 -4.44
C ASP A 67 -1.75 8.97 -5.59
N PHE A 68 -1.06 10.07 -5.30
CA PHE A 68 -0.66 11.06 -6.30
C PHE A 68 0.32 10.51 -7.34
N GLN A 69 1.25 9.65 -6.90
CA GLN A 69 2.28 9.01 -7.70
C GLN A 69 2.37 7.53 -7.34
N ILE A 70 2.37 6.67 -8.36
CA ILE A 70 2.50 5.22 -8.21
C ILE A 70 3.71 4.76 -9.01
N ALA A 71 4.50 3.87 -8.42
CA ALA A 71 5.64 3.27 -9.10
C ALA A 71 5.19 2.60 -10.41
N PRO A 72 5.79 2.93 -11.57
CA PRO A 72 5.33 2.43 -12.86
C PRO A 72 5.23 0.90 -12.94
N GLU A 73 6.12 0.18 -12.24
CA GLU A 73 6.10 -1.28 -12.19
C GLU A 73 4.82 -1.87 -11.58
N LEU A 74 4.07 -1.11 -10.76
CA LEU A 74 2.84 -1.58 -10.12
C LEU A 74 1.63 -1.50 -11.06
N GLN A 75 1.64 -0.61 -12.05
CA GLN A 75 0.53 -0.45 -12.99
C GLN A 75 0.36 -1.66 -13.93
N ALA A 76 1.39 -2.50 -14.04
CA ALA A 76 1.38 -3.70 -14.87
C ALA A 76 0.81 -4.94 -14.16
N LEU A 77 0.46 -4.84 -12.87
CA LEU A 77 0.00 -5.98 -12.08
C LEU A 77 -1.50 -6.22 -12.27
N GLU A 78 -1.89 -7.35 -12.87
CA GLU A 78 -3.29 -7.64 -13.21
C GLU A 78 -4.26 -7.73 -12.02
N LYS A 79 -3.75 -7.94 -10.79
CA LYS A 79 -4.57 -8.03 -9.57
C LYS A 79 -4.91 -6.66 -8.95
N PHE A 80 -4.30 -5.58 -9.44
CA PHE A 80 -4.33 -4.24 -8.86
C PHE A 80 -4.73 -3.17 -9.87
#